data_AF-A0A1G5QZV7-F1
#
_entry.id   AF-A0A1G5QZV7-F1
#
_cell.length_a   1.000
_cell.length_b   1.000
_cell.length_c   1.000
_cell.angle_alpha   90.00
_cell.angle_beta   90.00
_cell.angle_gamma   90.00
#
_symmetry.space_group_name_H-M   'P 1'
#
loop_
_entity.id
_entity.type
_entity.pdbx_description
1 polymer ?
#
loop_
_entity_poly.entity_id
_entity_poly.type
_entity_poly.pdbx_seq_one_letter_code
_entity_poly.pdbx_strand_id
1 'polypeptide(L)'
;PSERHLPVDRWVKPQEFVDLQHEAEEIGFLGVMSGPLVRSSYRAGRLWATAMRKKGRDIPAELAHIAEGIQDSGTTRQEASTILAAHG
;
A
#
# COMPACT_ATOMS: atom_id res chain seq x y z
N PRO A 1 -12.71 18.59 2.98
CA PRO A 1 -14.04 18.11 2.56
C PRO A 1 -15.16 18.90 3.26
N SER A 2 -16.32 19.04 2.61
CA SER A 2 -17.52 19.75 3.11
C SER A 2 -18.77 19.21 2.41
N GLU A 3 -19.97 19.61 2.84
CA GLU A 3 -21.25 19.23 2.22
C GLU A 3 -21.37 19.62 0.74
N ARG A 4 -20.54 20.57 0.27
CA ARG A 4 -20.49 20.96 -1.15
C ARG A 4 -19.66 20.01 -2.03
N HIS A 5 -19.01 19.00 -1.46
CA HIS A 5 -18.24 18.02 -2.21
C HIS A 5 -19.13 16.85 -2.64
N LEU A 6 -18.64 16.04 -3.59
CA LEU A 6 -19.34 14.83 -4.01
C LEU A 6 -19.66 13.94 -2.79
N PRO A 7 -20.93 13.53 -2.60
CA PRO A 7 -21.27 12.61 -1.53
C PRO A 7 -20.58 11.26 -1.74
N VAL A 8 -20.32 10.58 -0.63
CA VAL A 8 -19.79 9.21 -0.67
C VAL A 8 -20.92 8.27 -1.09
N ASP A 9 -20.78 7.64 -2.26
CA ASP A 9 -21.75 6.68 -2.79
C ASP A 9 -21.64 5.31 -2.11
N ARG A 10 -20.42 4.84 -1.82
CA ARG A 10 -20.17 3.55 -1.16
C ARG A 10 -18.94 3.57 -0.26
N TRP A 11 -19.01 2.75 0.79
CA TRP A 11 -17.88 2.41 1.66
C TRP A 11 -17.38 1.01 1.30
N VAL A 12 -16.23 0.94 0.62
CA VAL A 12 -15.62 -0.30 0.16
C VAL A 12 -15.17 -1.15 1.36
N LYS A 13 -15.47 -2.45 1.36
CA LYS A 13 -15.07 -3.37 2.44
C LYS A 13 -13.56 -3.60 2.40
N PRO A 14 -12.90 -3.87 3.54
CA PRO A 14 -11.48 -4.20 3.55
C PRO A 14 -11.09 -5.35 2.60
N GLN A 15 -11.93 -6.39 2.48
CA GLN A 15 -11.65 -7.50 1.56
C GLN A 15 -11.55 -7.05 0.10
N GLU A 16 -12.42 -6.14 -0.35
CA GLU A 16 -12.36 -5.62 -1.73
C GLU A 16 -11.04 -4.88 -2.00
N PHE A 17 -10.45 -4.21 -0.99
CA PHE A 17 -9.12 -3.60 -1.14
C PHE A 17 -8.01 -4.64 -1.29
N VAL A 18 -8.11 -5.79 -0.62
CA VAL A 18 -7.16 -6.91 -0.79
C VAL A 18 -7.29 -7.50 -2.19
N ASP A 19 -8.50 -7.71 -2.67
CA ASP A 19 -8.75 -8.23 -4.02
C ASP A 19 -8.17 -7.29 -5.09
N LEU A 20 -8.37 -5.97 -4.94
CA LEU A 20 -7.76 -4.95 -5.80
C LEU A 20 -6.23 -4.91 -5.71
N GLN A 21 -5.64 -5.22 -4.55
CA GLN A 21 -4.19 -5.32 -4.41
C GLN A 21 -3.66 -6.48 -5.26
N HIS A 22 -4.28 -7.65 -5.16
CA HIS A 22 -3.90 -8.82 -5.95
C HIS A 22 -4.06 -8.56 -7.45
N GLU A 23 -5.19 -7.97 -7.88
CA GLU A 23 -5.40 -7.62 -9.29
C GLU A 23 -4.32 -6.68 -9.82
N ALA A 24 -3.94 -5.65 -9.06
CA ALA A 24 -2.86 -4.75 -9.45
C ALA A 24 -1.49 -5.45 -9.51
N GLU A 25 -1.22 -6.39 -8.62
CA GLU A 25 -0.01 -7.20 -8.66
C GLU A 25 0.03 -8.11 -9.89
N GLU A 26 -1.11 -8.72 -10.26
CA GLU A 26 -1.27 -9.54 -11.48
C GLU A 26 -1.07 -8.72 -12.77
N ILE A 27 -1.54 -7.46 -12.79
CA ILE A 27 -1.28 -6.51 -13.88
C ILE A 27 0.21 -6.19 -14.02
N GLY A 28 1.00 -6.37 -12.96
CA GLY A 28 2.45 -6.16 -12.96
C GLY A 28 2.91 -4.86 -12.29
N PHE A 29 2.08 -4.23 -11.46
CA PHE A 29 2.54 -3.10 -10.65
C PHE A 29 3.64 -3.55 -9.69
N LEU A 30 4.73 -2.77 -9.65
CA LEU A 30 5.93 -3.16 -8.90
C LEU A 30 5.81 -2.95 -7.39
N GLY A 31 4.89 -2.11 -6.95
CA GLY A 31 4.56 -1.92 -5.54
C GLY A 31 3.12 -1.43 -5.42
N VAL A 32 2.35 -2.08 -4.55
CA VAL A 32 0.92 -1.79 -4.36
C VAL A 32 0.64 -1.70 -2.86
N MET A 33 -0.09 -0.66 -2.45
CA MET A 33 -0.66 -0.54 -1.11
C MET A 33 -2.13 -0.19 -1.27
N SER A 34 -2.99 -0.96 -0.62
CA SER A 34 -4.45 -0.85 -0.78
C SER A 34 -5.14 -0.89 0.58
N GLY A 35 -6.01 0.08 0.81
CA GLY A 35 -6.78 0.19 2.04
C GLY A 35 -7.50 1.53 2.19
N PRO A 36 -8.50 1.61 3.08
CA PRO A 36 -9.42 2.75 3.17
C PRO A 36 -8.73 4.08 3.53
N LEU A 37 -7.64 4.00 4.30
CA LEU A 37 -6.89 5.17 4.75
C LEU A 37 -5.58 5.39 3.98
N VAL A 38 -5.21 4.49 3.06
CA VAL A 38 -4.03 4.68 2.21
C VAL A 38 -4.21 5.96 1.38
N ARG A 39 -3.14 6.73 1.25
CA ARG A 39 -3.06 7.98 0.47
C ARG A 39 -1.83 7.95 -0.42
N SER A 40 -1.76 8.83 -1.41
CA SER A 40 -0.69 8.84 -2.41
C SER A 40 0.73 8.92 -1.83
N SER A 41 0.93 9.66 -0.74
CA SER A 41 2.24 9.77 -0.08
C SER A 41 2.49 8.71 1.00
N TYR A 42 1.47 7.92 1.36
CA TYR A 42 1.58 6.94 2.44
C TYR A 42 2.64 5.91 2.07
N ARG A 43 3.74 5.92 2.85
CA ARG A 43 4.88 5.01 2.69
C ARG A 43 5.43 4.96 1.26
N ALA A 44 5.38 6.10 0.55
CA ALA A 44 5.90 6.23 -0.82
C ALA A 44 7.36 5.79 -0.94
N GLY A 45 8.20 6.04 0.07
CA GLY A 45 9.58 5.54 0.12
C GLY A 45 9.67 4.02 0.06
N ARG A 46 8.81 3.31 0.80
CA ARG A 46 8.77 1.83 0.80
C ARG A 46 8.31 1.29 -0.55
N LEU A 47 7.30 1.92 -1.17
CA LEU A 47 6.85 1.58 -2.53
C LEU A 47 7.98 1.77 -3.56
N TRP A 48 8.68 2.91 -3.50
CA TRP A 48 9.83 3.19 -4.36
C TRP A 48 10.93 2.14 -4.18
N ALA A 49 11.34 1.86 -2.94
CA ALA A 49 12.40 0.89 -2.66
C ALA A 49 12.02 -0.54 -3.07
N THR A 50 10.74 -0.91 -2.93
CA THR A 50 10.21 -2.19 -3.46
C THR A 50 10.33 -2.26 -4.98
N ALA A 51 9.95 -1.18 -5.68
CA ALA A 51 10.07 -1.12 -7.13
C ALA A 51 11.53 -1.14 -7.61
N MET A 52 12.46 -0.48 -6.89
CA MET A 52 13.90 -0.53 -7.20
C MET A 52 14.43 -1.96 -7.10
N ARG A 53 14.10 -2.69 -6.03
CA ARG A 53 14.47 -4.10 -5.86
C ARG A 53 13.88 -4.99 -6.95
N LYS A 54 12.57 -4.87 -7.25
CA LYS A 54 11.94 -5.66 -8.33
C LYS A 54 12.56 -5.38 -9.71
N LYS A 55 13.09 -4.17 -9.93
CA LYS A 55 13.83 -3.80 -11.14
C LYS A 55 15.30 -4.23 -11.14
N GLY A 56 15.80 -4.85 -10.06
CA GLY A 56 17.22 -5.18 -9.91
C GLY A 56 18.15 -3.97 -9.83
N ARG A 57 17.64 -2.83 -9.37
CA ARG A 57 18.41 -1.59 -9.21
C ARG A 57 18.88 -1.44 -7.77
N ASP A 58 20.09 -0.93 -7.62
CA ASP A 58 20.64 -0.63 -6.30
C ASP A 58 19.90 0.56 -5.66
N ILE A 59 19.78 0.49 -4.33
CA ILE A 59 19.28 1.59 -3.51
C ILE A 59 20.52 2.32 -2.99
N PRO A 60 20.65 3.64 -3.22
CA PRO A 60 21.77 4.42 -2.70
C PRO A 60 21.93 4.25 -1.20
N ALA A 61 23.17 4.24 -0.71
CA ALA A 61 23.49 3.96 0.69
C ALA A 61 22.78 4.93 1.66
N GLU A 62 22.67 6.19 1.28
CA GLU A 62 21.97 7.23 2.04
C GLU A 62 20.45 6.98 2.16
N LEU A 63 19.87 6.17 1.27
CA LEU A 63 18.46 5.77 1.28
C LEU A 63 18.24 4.34 1.78
N ALA A 64 19.29 3.64 2.22
CA ALA A 64 19.20 2.24 2.65
C ALA A 64 18.16 2.04 3.77
N HIS A 65 18.04 3.00 4.69
CA HIS A 65 17.07 3.01 5.79
C HIS A 65 15.60 2.96 5.32
N ILE A 66 15.30 3.44 4.11
CA ILE A 66 13.94 3.37 3.53
C ILE A 66 13.61 1.93 3.11
N ALA A 67 14.63 1.12 2.83
CA ALA A 67 14.51 -0.24 2.36
C ALA A 67 14.51 -1.29 3.49
N GLU A 68 14.76 -0.87 4.72
CA GLU A 68 14.68 -1.68 5.92
C GLU A 68 13.21 -2.07 6.20
N GLY A 69 12.98 -3.31 6.63
CA GLY A 69 11.62 -3.79 6.94
C GLY A 69 10.68 -3.88 5.73
N ILE A 70 11.18 -3.90 4.49
CA ILE A 70 10.35 -4.17 3.29
C ILE A 70 9.73 -5.57 3.32
N GLN A 71 10.46 -6.56 3.85
CA GLN A 71 10.00 -7.94 3.96
C GLN A 71 9.01 -8.13 5.12
N ASP A 72 9.03 -7.24 6.11
CA ASP A 72 8.01 -7.15 7.16
C ASP A 72 6.77 -6.45 6.60
N SER A 73 6.02 -7.15 5.77
CA SER A 73 4.62 -6.81 5.44
C SER A 73 3.69 -6.97 6.64
N GLY A 74 4.19 -7.53 7.75
CA GLY A 74 3.45 -7.67 8.99
C GLY A 74 3.06 -6.31 9.59
N THR A 75 1.76 -6.02 9.54
CA THR A 75 1.05 -5.06 10.40
C THR A 75 1.28 -3.58 10.13
N THR A 76 0.68 -3.08 9.05
CA THR A 76 0.63 -1.63 8.78
C THR A 76 -0.82 -1.15 8.89
N ARG A 77 -1.08 -0.21 9.81
CA ARG A 77 -2.44 0.16 10.26
C ARG A 77 -3.40 0.67 9.17
N GLN A 78 -2.93 0.98 7.97
CA GLN A 78 -3.77 1.49 6.88
C GLN A 78 -4.03 0.47 5.77
N GLU A 79 -3.27 -0.62 5.71
CA GLU A 79 -3.47 -1.66 4.69
C GLU A 79 -4.63 -2.57 5.10
N ALA A 80 -5.45 -2.94 4.12
CA ALA A 80 -6.69 -3.67 4.38
C ALA A 80 -6.47 -5.06 4.97
N SER A 81 -5.39 -5.74 4.58
CA SER A 81 -4.96 -7.03 5.15
C SER A 81 -4.72 -6.95 6.66
N THR A 82 -4.14 -5.84 7.14
CA THR A 82 -3.90 -5.62 8.58
C THR A 82 -5.22 -5.38 9.33
N ILE A 83 -6.16 -4.66 8.73
CA ILE A 83 -7.49 -4.41 9.31
C ILE A 83 -8.26 -5.73 9.45
N LEU A 84 -8.23 -6.57 8.41
CA LEU A 84 -8.85 -7.90 8.43
C LEU A 84 -8.22 -8.79 9.50
N ALA A 85 -6.88 -8.81 9.61
CA ALA A 85 -6.19 -9.60 10.63
C ALA A 85 -6.51 -9.16 12.07
N ALA A 86 -6.86 -7.89 12.30
CA ALA A 86 -7.19 -7.36 13.61
C ALA A 86 -8.66 -7.57 14.02
N HIS A 87 -9.56 -7.83 13.07
CA HIS A 87 -11.01 -7.80 13.27
C HIS A 87 -11.77 -8.99 12.68
N GLY A 88 -11.08 -9.96 12.08
CA GLY A 88 -11.62 -11.26 11.65
C GLY A 88 -11.44 -12.33 12.71
#